data_AF-A0AB38C1U4-F1
#
_entry.id   AF-A0AB38C1U4-F1
#
_cell.length_a   1.000
_cell.length_b   1.000
_cell.length_c   1.000
_cell.angle_alpha   90.00
_cell.angle_beta   90.00
_cell.angle_gamma   90.00
#
_symmetry.space_group_name_H-M   'P 1'
#
loop_
_entity.id
_entity.type
_entity.pdbx_description
1 polymer ?
#
loop_
_entity_poly.entity_id
_entity_poly.type
_entity_poly.pdbx_seq_one_letter_code
_entity_poly.pdbx_strand_id
1 'polypeptide(L)' 'MLLLTRREGENIIIGDEIQIQILSVSKDPEHVHIGVESPDVLAVQCSDVGSEVTDRKQDPVITYKQARRVIR' A
#
# COMPACT_ATOMS: atom_id res chain seq x y z
N MET A 1 4.65 -15.54 -7.52
CA MET A 1 4.26 -14.66 -6.40
C MET A 1 5.52 -14.30 -5.63
N LEU A 2 5.89 -13.03 -5.62
CA LEU A 2 7.06 -12.54 -4.87
C LEU A 2 6.58 -12.00 -3.52
N LEU A 3 7.25 -12.39 -2.43
CA LEU A 3 6.95 -11.90 -1.09
C LEU A 3 8.13 -11.07 -0.58
N LEU A 4 7.87 -9.81 -0.26
CA LEU A 4 8.88 -8.89 0.28
C LEU A 4 8.43 -8.43 1.67
N THR A 5 9.37 -8.39 2.60
CA THR A 5 9.17 -7.73 3.90
C THR A 5 9.66 -6.31 3.78
N ARG A 6 8.82 -5.35 4.19
CA ARG A 6 9.17 -3.93 4.28
C ARG A 6 8.82 -3.38 5.66
N ARG A 7 9.58 -2.40 6.12
CA ARG A 7 9.34 -1.61 7.33
C ARG A 7 8.84 -0.21 6.95
N GLU A 8 8.33 0.51 7.93
CA GLU A 8 8.00 1.93 7.78
C GLU A 8 9.20 2.72 7.23
N GLY A 9 8.93 3.59 6.25
CA GLY A 9 9.93 4.35 5.50
C GLY A 9 10.58 3.60 4.33
N GLU A 10 10.47 2.27 4.26
CA GLU A 10 11.06 1.49 3.17
C GLU A 10 10.20 1.51 1.91
N ASN A 11 10.87 1.37 0.76
CA ASN A 11 10.23 1.36 -0.55
C ASN A 11 10.48 0.06 -1.33
N ILE A 12 9.66 -0.12 -2.36
CA ILE A 12 9.76 -1.15 -3.40
C ILE A 12 9.66 -0.41 -4.73
N ILE A 13 10.56 -0.74 -5.66
CA ILE A 13 10.53 -0.24 -7.04
C ILE A 13 10.11 -1.41 -7.94
N ILE A 14 9.13 -1.19 -8.81
CA ILE A 14 8.67 -2.16 -9.81
C ILE A 14 8.95 -1.59 -11.19
N GLY A 15 9.77 -2.28 -11.98
CA GLY A 15 10.32 -1.70 -13.20
C GLY A 15 11.22 -0.52 -12.87
N ASP A 16 11.01 0.60 -13.56
CA ASP A 16 11.79 1.84 -13.36
C ASP A 16 10.96 3.02 -12.85
N GLU A 17 9.63 2.92 -12.86
CA GLU A 17 8.74 4.10 -12.71
C GLU A 17 7.67 3.94 -11.63
N ILE A 18 7.45 2.72 -11.10
CA ILE A 18 6.44 2.48 -10.07
C ILE A 18 7.16 2.34 -8.72
N GLN A 19 6.79 3.22 -7.78
CA GLN A 19 7.30 3.21 -6.42
C GLN A 19 6.17 2.95 -5.43
N ILE A 20 6.39 1.97 -4.56
CA ILE A 20 5.50 1.66 -3.43
C ILE A 20 6.27 1.96 -2.15
N GLN A 21 5.72 2.80 -1.28
CA GLN A 21 6.35 3.17 -0.02
C GLN A 21 5.46 2.81 1.16
N ILE A 22 6.05 2.25 2.22
CA ILE A 22 5.36 2.08 3.50
C ILE A 22 5.49 3.38 4.27
N LEU A 23 4.44 4.20 4.27
CA LEU A 23 4.45 5.51 4.91
C LEU A 23 4.36 5.41 6.43
N SER A 24 3.45 4.56 6.93
CA SER A 24 3.31 4.30 8.36
C SER A 24 2.65 2.96 8.64
N VAL A 25 2.98 2.36 9.78
CA VAL A 25 2.36 1.14 10.29
C VAL A 25 1.69 1.43 11.63
N SER A 26 0.37 1.63 11.62
CA SER A 26 -0.40 1.85 12.86
C SER A 26 -0.82 0.52 13.48
N LYS A 27 -0.71 0.45 14.81
CA LYS A 27 -1.19 -0.69 15.61
C LYS A 27 -2.62 -0.51 16.11
N ASP A 28 -3.14 0.71 16.11
CA ASP A 28 -4.48 1.04 16.61
C ASP A 28 -5.07 2.26 15.86
N PRO A 29 -5.99 2.05 14.92
CA PRO A 29 -6.45 0.77 14.40
C PRO A 29 -5.38 0.11 13.50
N GLU A 30 -5.49 -1.20 13.26
CA GLU A 30 -4.55 -1.98 12.45
C GLU A 30 -4.63 -1.59 10.97
N HIS A 31 -3.98 -0.49 10.61
CA HIS A 31 -3.89 0.04 9.25
C HIS A 31 -2.44 0.28 8.86
N VAL A 32 -2.16 0.11 7.57
CA VAL A 32 -0.88 0.47 6.98
C VAL A 32 -1.13 1.57 5.96
N HIS A 33 -0.43 2.68 6.09
CA HIS A 33 -0.47 3.73 5.07
C HIS A 33 0.57 3.39 4.01
N ILE A 34 0.11 3.22 2.77
CA ILE A 34 0.97 2.85 1.64
C ILE A 34 0.86 3.96 0.60
N GLY A 35 2.00 4.57 0.27
CA GLY A 35 2.11 5.49 -0.86
C GLY A 35 2.37 4.71 -2.13
N VAL A 36 1.68 5.08 -3.21
CA VAL A 36 1.91 4.53 -4.55
C VAL A 36 2.14 5.69 -5.50
N GLU A 37 3.33 5.74 -6.08
CA GLU A 37 3.70 6.67 -7.14
C GLU A 37 3.85 5.88 -8.44
N SER A 38 3.23 6.38 -9.50
CA SER A 38 3.28 5.78 -10.82
C SER A 38 3.10 6.83 -11.91
N PRO A 39 3.50 6.55 -13.16
CA PRO A 39 3.15 7.37 -14.30
C PRO A 39 1.63 7.54 -14.46
N ASP A 40 1.19 8.71 -14.94
CA ASP A 40 -0.24 9.04 -15.14
C ASP A 40 -0.95 8.10 -16.12
N VAL A 41 -0.20 7.41 -16.98
CA VAL A 41 -0.75 6.45 -17.95
C VAL A 41 -1.22 5.14 -17.30
N LEU A 42 -0.85 4.89 -16.03
CA LEU A 42 -1.24 3.70 -15.29
C LEU A 42 -2.36 4.01 -14.29
N ALA A 43 -3.39 3.17 -14.29
CA ALA A 43 -4.45 3.26 -13.30
C ALA A 43 -4.01 2.63 -11.98
N VAL A 44 -4.05 3.40 -10.89
CA VAL A 44 -3.87 2.91 -9.52
C VAL A 44 -5.23 2.82 -8.86
N GLN A 45 -5.58 1.65 -8.31
CA GLN A 45 -6.87 1.41 -7.67
C GLN A 45 -6.69 0.72 -6.32
N CYS A 46 -7.49 1.12 -5.33
CA CYS A 46 -7.61 0.41 -4.06
C CYS A 46 -8.76 -0.58 -4.14
N SER A 47 -8.51 -1.87 -3.84
CA SER A 47 -9.51 -2.94 -3.98
C SER A 47 -10.73 -2.80 -3.06
N ASP A 48 -10.62 -2.05 -1.96
CA ASP A 48 -11.72 -1.82 -1.01
C ASP A 48 -12.69 -0.71 -1.46
N VAL A 49 -12.32 0.09 -2.46
CA VAL A 49 -13.19 1.12 -3.04
C VAL A 49 -13.78 0.53 -4.32
N GLY A 50 -15.07 0.18 -4.27
CA GLY A 50 -15.82 -0.26 -5.45
C GLY A 50 -15.57 0.70 -6.62
N SER A 51 -15.47 0.16 -7.84
CA SER A 51 -15.07 0.83 -9.08
C SER A 51 -15.79 2.15 -9.38
N GLU A 52 -15.48 3.21 -8.66
CA GLU A 52 -15.76 4.59 -9.01
C GLU A 52 -14.41 5.31 -9.01
N VAL A 53 -13.89 5.46 -10.23
CA VAL A 53 -12.71 6.27 -10.56
C VAL A 53 -12.98 7.68 -10.04
N THR A 54 -12.54 7.94 -8.82
CA THR A 54 -12.67 9.26 -8.22
C THR A 54 -11.40 10.02 -8.58
N ASP A 55 -11.55 11.06 -9.40
CA ASP A 55 -10.58 12.10 -9.77
C ASP A 55 -10.12 12.95 -8.56
N ARG A 56 -10.06 12.33 -7.37
CA ARG A 56 -9.67 12.99 -6.13
C ARG A 56 -8.48 12.24 -5.57
N LYS A 57 -7.37 12.96 -5.46
CA LYS A 57 -6.16 12.61 -4.70
C LYS A 57 -6.53 12.27 -3.26
N GLN A 58 -7.04 11.07 -3.03
CA GLN A 58 -7.08 10.46 -1.72
C GLN A 58 -6.02 9.38 -1.76
N ASP A 59 -5.04 9.51 -0.87
CA ASP A 59 -3.97 8.53 -0.73
C ASP A 59 -4.62 7.15 -0.49
N PRO A 60 -4.37 6.15 -1.35
CA PRO A 60 -5.00 4.85 -1.23
C PRO A 60 -4.58 4.20 0.09
N VAL A 61 -5.50 4.13 1.06
CA VAL A 61 -5.27 3.45 2.33
C VAL A 61 -5.57 1.96 2.14
N ILE A 62 -4.53 1.12 2.18
CA ILE A 62 -4.68 -0.33 2.16
C ILE A 62 -4.78 -0.83 3.59
N THR A 63 -5.94 -1.38 3.97
CA THR A 63 -6.14 -1.96 5.30
C THR A 63 -5.74 -3.43 5.28
N TYR A 64 -4.55 -3.76 5.78
CA TYR A 64 -4.12 -5.16 5.95
C TYR A 64 -4.10 -5.55 7.44
N LYS A 65 -4.89 -6.58 7.79
CA LYS A 65 -4.86 -7.20 9.13
C LYS A 65 -3.64 -8.13 9.22
N GLN A 66 -2.68 -7.84 10.09
CA GLN A 66 -1.57 -8.74 10.34
C GLN A 66 -2.08 -9.95 11.15
N ALA A 67 -2.07 -11.13 10.53
CA ALA A 67 -2.25 -12.36 11.28
C ALA A 67 -1.06 -12.54 12.24
N ARG A 68 -1.31 -12.40 13.55
CA ARG A 68 -0.31 -12.59 14.60
C ARG A 68 0.32 -13.98 14.48
N ARG A 69 1.64 -14.05 14.25
CA ARG A 69 2.40 -15.27 14.54
C ARG A 69 2.52 -15.41 16.06
N VAL A 70 1.75 -16.31 16.63
CA VAL A 70 2.00 -16.82 17.99
C VAL A 70 3.23 -17.73 17.90
N ILE A 71 4.39 -17.22 18.32
CA ILE A 71 5.58 -18.04 18.54
C ILE A 71 5.44 -18.64 19.94
N ARG A 72 5.36 -19.97 20.03
CA ARG A 72 5.41 -20.75 21.28
C ARG A 72 6.84 -20.95 21.72
#